data_AF-A0A946WTR5-F1
#
_entry.id   AF-A0A946WTR5-F1
#
_cell.length_a   1.000
_cell.length_b   1.000
_cell.length_c   1.000
_cell.angle_alpha   90.00
_cell.angle_beta   90.00
_cell.angle_gamma   90.00
#
_symmetry.space_group_name_H-M   'P 1'
#
loop_
_entity.id
_entity.type
_entity.pdbx_description
1 polymer ?
#
loop_
_entity_poly.entity_id
_entity_poly.type
_entity_poly.pdbx_seq_one_letter_code
_entity_poly.pdbx_strand_id
1 'polypeptide(L)' 'MKVIIINGPNLNLLGVREKSIYGNISF' A
#
# COMPACT_ATOMS: atom_id res chain seq x y z
N MET A 1 11.82 12.22 17.29
CA MET A 1 11.65 10.76 17.48
C MET A 1 11.69 10.10 16.10
N LYS A 2 12.43 9.01 15.92
CA LYS A 2 12.49 8.29 14.63
C LYS A 2 11.65 7.02 14.74
N VAL A 3 10.72 6.85 13.79
CA VAL A 3 9.82 5.70 13.70
C VAL A 3 10.07 5.02 12.36
N ILE A 4 10.17 3.69 12.37
CA ILE A 4 10.34 2.87 11.17
C ILE A 4 8.99 2.21 10.87
N ILE A 5 8.56 2.29 9.60
CA ILE A 5 7.38 1.61 9.09
C ILE A 5 7.86 0.50 8.15
N ILE A 6 7.42 -0.73 8.39
CA ILE A 6 7.73 -1.89 7.55
C ILE A 6 6.43 -2.34 6.89
N ASN A 7 6.44 -2.39 5.56
CA ASN A 7 5.31 -2.86 4.79
C ASN A 7 5.40 -4.38 4.59
N GLY A 8 4.27 -5.05 4.77
CA GLY A 8 4.11 -6.46 4.43
C GLY A 8 4.15 -6.74 2.92
N PRO A 9 4.15 -8.03 2.54
CA PRO A 9 4.18 -8.43 1.14
C PRO A 9 2.96 -7.91 0.35
N ASN A 10 3.16 -7.63 -0.94
CA ASN A 10 2.14 -7.20 -1.91
C ASN A 10 1.49 -5.82 -1.68
N LEU A 11 1.85 -5.09 -0.62
CA LEU A 11 1.40 -3.70 -0.40
C LEU A 11 1.84 -2.74 -1.52
N ASN A 12 2.90 -3.08 -2.25
CA ASN A 12 3.32 -2.38 -3.47
C ASN A 12 2.27 -2.42 -4.61
N LEU A 13 1.21 -3.21 -4.47
CA LEU A 13 0.14 -3.34 -5.45
C LEU A 13 -1.09 -2.49 -5.11
N LEU A 14 -1.11 -1.78 -3.98
CA LEU A 14 -2.17 -0.82 -3.68
C LEU A 14 -2.29 0.21 -4.81
N GLY A 15 -3.52 0.51 -5.22
CA GLY A 15 -3.80 1.41 -6.34
C GLY A 15 -3.55 0.81 -7.73
N VAL A 16 -2.96 -0.39 -7.81
CA VAL A 16 -2.72 -1.13 -9.05
C VAL A 16 -3.70 -2.29 -9.19
N ARG A 17 -3.79 -3.15 -8.17
CA ARG A 17 -4.75 -4.27 -8.12
C ARG A 17 -5.96 -3.90 -7.29
N GLU A 18 -7.09 -4.54 -7.61
CA GLU A 18 -8.33 -4.46 -6.83
C GLU A 18 -8.72 -3.01 -6.46
N LYS A 19 -8.68 -2.10 -7.46
CA LYS A 19 -8.94 -0.67 -7.26
C LYS A 19 -10.31 -0.36 -6.67
N SER A 20 -11.30 -1.24 -6.88
CA SER A 20 -12.63 -1.12 -6.26
C SER A 20 -12.59 -1.33 -4.74
N ILE A 21 -11.56 -2.01 -4.23
CA ILE A 21 -11.36 -2.32 -2.80
C ILE A 21 -10.36 -1.35 -2.18
N TYR A 22 -9.21 -1.13 -2.82
CA TYR A 22 -8.12 -0.30 -2.27
C TYR A 22 -8.08 1.15 -2.79
N GLY A 23 -9.01 1.51 -3.68
CA GLY A 23 -9.03 2.81 -4.33
C GLY A 23 -7.86 3.02 -5.30
N ASN A 24 -7.54 4.28 -5.57
CA ASN A 24 -6.41 4.67 -6.44
C ASN A 24 -5.24 5.23 -5.63
N ILE A 25 -5.03 4.71 -4.41
CA ILE A 25 -3.99 5.14 -3.49
C ILE A 25 -2.70 4.38 -3.80
N SER A 26 -1.59 5.09 -3.96
CA SER A 26 -0.26 4.51 -4.18
C SER A 26 0.57 4.56 -2.90
N PHE A 27 1.58 3.69 -2.84
CA PHE A 27 2.51 3.58 -1.71
C PHE A 27 3.63 4.62 -1.78
#